data_AF-A0A4Q6AD77-F1
#
_entry.id   AF-A0A4Q6AD77-F1
#
_cell.length_a   1.000
_cell.length_b   1.000
_cell.length_c   1.000
_cell.angle_alpha   90.00
_cell.angle_beta   90.00
_cell.angle_gamma   90.00
#
_symmetry.space_group_name_H-M   'P 1'
#
loop_
_entity.id
_entity.type
_entity.pdbx_description
1 polymer ?
#
loop_
_entity_poly.entity_id
_entity_poly.type
_entity_poly.pdbx_seq_one_letter_code
_entity_poly.pdbx_strand_id
1 'polypeptide(L)'
;MRKLIIIALLLASCRNEAKPVSKSEAAVPAQDSFYVRQTEATAEQFNQAFKESNTKTKTALVFDSLQHQKTGTTLKLSIANGSAVSLTDNTGTPHDEDRVTNKYIGQDTVLNRYVVEQKLYESRRYLLIDKKSGSLDTLPGLPYSSPDGKVIFCSVYNPYEEYANMPPPTQDIYFYHVNNGVLQKIHGQPYKMFIAERVWSGSQTLLVRYDPNDEPDQDKTGLRYASFNIVSRKAESKVENAATPGNKGFDATKWAGSYEISVDGEETTTGTSSISYIKGGK
;
A
#
# COMPACT_ATOMS: atom_id res chain seq x y z
N MET A 1 -75.21 7.71 -32.70
CA MET A 1 -74.95 6.30 -32.30
C MET A 1 -74.20 5.58 -33.40
N ARG A 2 -72.88 5.43 -33.28
CA ARG A 2 -72.03 4.60 -34.16
C ARG A 2 -71.12 3.75 -33.29
N LYS A 3 -71.09 2.45 -33.60
CA LYS A 3 -70.53 1.36 -32.81
C LYS A 3 -69.00 1.41 -32.79
N LEU A 4 -68.42 1.28 -31.60
CA LEU A 4 -67.00 1.04 -31.38
C LEU A 4 -66.73 -0.46 -31.55
N ILE A 5 -65.83 -0.85 -32.46
CA ILE A 5 -65.34 -2.21 -32.61
C ILE A 5 -64.01 -2.29 -31.87
N ILE A 6 -63.95 -3.10 -30.81
CA ILE A 6 -62.70 -3.42 -30.09
C ILE A 6 -62.17 -4.73 -30.69
N ILE A 7 -61.02 -4.65 -31.35
CA ILE A 7 -60.24 -5.82 -31.81
C ILE A 7 -59.26 -6.17 -30.69
N ALA A 8 -59.48 -7.30 -30.03
CA ALA A 8 -58.55 -7.87 -29.08
C ALA A 8 -57.52 -8.72 -29.84
N LEU A 9 -56.26 -8.28 -29.89
CA LEU A 9 -55.13 -9.09 -30.35
C LEU A 9 -54.64 -9.97 -29.19
N LEU A 10 -54.86 -11.28 -29.32
CA LEU A 10 -54.22 -12.31 -28.51
C LEU A 10 -52.79 -12.53 -29.02
N LEU A 11 -51.80 -12.03 -28.29
CA LEU A 11 -50.40 -12.41 -28.47
C LEU A 11 -50.13 -13.69 -27.66
N ALA A 12 -50.03 -14.82 -28.35
CA ALA A 12 -49.52 -16.06 -27.80
C ALA A 12 -48.01 -15.92 -27.54
N SER A 13 -47.62 -15.77 -26.28
CA SER A 13 -46.24 -15.78 -25.84
C SER A 13 -45.72 -17.23 -25.79
N CYS A 14 -44.89 -17.61 -26.75
CA CYS A 14 -44.13 -18.86 -26.71
C CYS A 14 -43.04 -18.75 -25.64
N ARG A 15 -43.25 -19.42 -24.50
CA ARG A 15 -42.29 -19.54 -23.42
C ARG A 15 -41.29 -20.64 -23.77
N ASN A 16 -40.19 -20.28 -24.44
CA ASN A 16 -39.04 -21.17 -24.58
C ASN A 16 -38.25 -21.16 -23.25
N GLU A 17 -38.31 -22.26 -22.51
CA GLU A 17 -37.42 -22.51 -21.37
C GLU A 17 -35.99 -22.71 -21.89
N ALA A 18 -35.22 -21.63 -21.92
CA ALA A 18 -33.78 -21.71 -22.10
C ALA A 18 -33.17 -22.35 -20.85
N LYS A 19 -32.56 -23.53 -21.00
CA LYS A 19 -31.73 -24.15 -19.96
C LYS A 19 -30.67 -23.15 -19.48
N PRO A 20 -30.43 -23.04 -18.16
CA PRO A 20 -29.38 -22.16 -17.65
C PRO A 20 -28.03 -22.65 -18.17
N VAL A 21 -27.43 -21.88 -19.08
CA VAL A 21 -26.03 -22.04 -19.44
C VAL A 21 -25.24 -21.68 -18.20
N SER A 22 -24.73 -22.70 -17.51
CA SER A 22 -23.72 -22.56 -16.48
C SER A 22 -22.55 -21.78 -17.08
N LYS A 23 -22.47 -20.48 -16.76
CA LYS A 23 -21.25 -19.72 -16.94
C LYS A 23 -20.25 -20.33 -15.98
N SER A 24 -19.35 -21.15 -16.53
CA SER A 24 -18.05 -21.42 -15.94
C SER A 24 -17.39 -20.07 -15.67
N GLU A 25 -17.51 -19.60 -14.43
CA GLU A 25 -16.79 -18.46 -13.91
C GLU A 25 -15.31 -18.82 -13.97
N ALA A 26 -14.64 -18.31 -15.01
CA ALA A 26 -13.20 -18.48 -15.15
C ALA A 26 -12.55 -17.96 -13.86
N ALA A 27 -11.85 -18.84 -13.15
CA ALA A 27 -11.17 -18.49 -11.92
C ALA A 27 -10.33 -17.24 -12.17
N VAL A 28 -10.70 -16.13 -11.52
CA VAL A 28 -9.91 -14.90 -11.54
C VAL A 28 -8.52 -15.29 -11.03
N PRO A 29 -7.45 -15.10 -11.81
CA PRO A 29 -6.12 -15.51 -11.40
C PRO A 29 -5.81 -14.85 -10.05
N ALA A 30 -5.40 -15.66 -9.07
CA ALA A 30 -5.13 -15.20 -7.71
C ALA A 30 -4.22 -13.97 -7.78
N GLN A 31 -4.76 -12.81 -7.39
CA GLN A 31 -4.03 -11.56 -7.39
C GLN A 31 -2.83 -11.69 -6.46
N ASP A 32 -1.64 -11.30 -6.93
CA ASP A 32 -0.45 -11.27 -6.08
C ASP A 32 -0.75 -10.37 -4.88
N SER A 33 -0.70 -10.96 -3.69
CA SER A 33 -0.83 -10.23 -2.43
C SER A 33 0.56 -9.94 -1.89
N PHE A 34 0.75 -8.70 -1.45
CA PHE A 34 2.00 -8.22 -0.88
C PHE A 34 1.79 -7.82 0.57
N TYR A 35 2.86 -7.82 1.34
CA TYR A 35 2.91 -7.23 2.68
C TYR A 35 4.28 -6.59 2.90
N VAL A 36 4.40 -5.78 3.95
CA VAL A 36 5.65 -5.13 4.32
C VAL A 36 6.20 -5.76 5.60
N ARG A 37 7.45 -6.21 5.55
CA ARG A 37 8.20 -6.71 6.71
C ARG A 37 9.21 -5.66 7.15
N GLN A 38 9.03 -5.14 8.35
CA GLN A 38 10.03 -4.27 8.98
C GLN A 38 11.11 -5.12 9.67
N THR A 39 12.37 -4.74 9.47
CA THR A 39 13.52 -5.27 10.22
C THR A 39 14.44 -4.13 10.61
N GLU A 40 15.38 -4.38 11.53
CA GLU A 40 16.48 -3.44 11.78
C GLU A 40 17.38 -3.34 10.54
N ALA A 41 18.03 -2.19 10.40
CA ALA A 41 19.08 -1.97 9.42
C ALA A 41 20.30 -1.35 10.12
N THR A 42 21.43 -1.34 9.43
CA THR A 42 22.68 -0.73 9.91
C THR A 42 22.95 0.59 9.20
N ALA A 43 23.77 1.45 9.81
CA ALA A 43 24.22 2.69 9.19
C ALA A 43 25.01 2.41 7.90
N GLU A 44 25.81 1.34 7.88
CA GLU A 44 26.59 0.89 6.74
C GLU A 44 25.70 0.53 5.55
N GLN A 45 24.65 -0.28 5.77
CA GLN A 45 23.67 -0.63 4.73
C GLN A 45 22.98 0.62 4.17
N PHE A 46 22.56 1.53 5.04
CA PHE A 46 21.91 2.78 4.62
C PHE A 46 22.86 3.64 3.78
N ASN A 47 24.07 3.91 4.28
CA ASN A 47 25.04 4.79 3.63
C ASN A 47 25.50 4.22 2.28
N GLN A 48 25.65 2.90 2.18
CA GLN A 48 25.95 2.24 0.91
C GLN A 48 24.81 2.47 -0.10
N ALA A 49 23.57 2.15 0.26
CA ALA A 49 22.41 2.35 -0.62
C ALA A 49 22.23 3.82 -1.01
N PHE A 50 22.45 4.75 -0.07
CA PHE A 50 22.39 6.19 -0.29
C PHE A 50 23.40 6.66 -1.34
N LYS A 51 24.66 6.20 -1.24
CA LYS A 51 25.71 6.49 -2.21
C LYS A 51 25.40 5.90 -3.59
N GLU A 52 24.90 4.67 -3.64
CA GLU A 52 24.50 4.02 -4.88
C GLU A 52 23.32 4.73 -5.55
N SER A 53 22.32 5.15 -4.76
CA SER A 53 21.17 5.88 -5.27
C SER A 53 21.56 7.22 -5.90
N ASN A 54 22.47 7.97 -5.26
CA ASN A 54 22.93 9.26 -5.78
C ASN A 54 23.76 9.15 -7.06
N THR A 55 24.32 7.97 -7.36
CA THR A 55 25.17 7.77 -8.54
C THR A 55 24.43 7.11 -9.70
N LYS A 56 23.41 6.29 -9.42
CA LYS A 56 22.76 5.42 -10.43
C LYS A 56 21.29 5.73 -10.67
N THR A 57 20.60 6.33 -9.70
CA THR A 57 19.14 6.46 -9.74
C THR A 57 18.75 7.91 -9.99
N LYS A 58 18.07 8.17 -11.10
CA LYS A 58 17.42 9.47 -11.31
C LYS A 58 16.32 9.60 -10.24
N THR A 59 16.28 10.74 -9.52
CA THR A 59 15.21 11.00 -8.56
C THR A 59 13.86 10.85 -9.28
N ALA A 60 13.02 9.93 -8.80
CA ALA A 60 11.73 9.65 -9.43
C ALA A 60 10.86 10.91 -9.48
N LEU A 61 10.85 11.67 -8.38
CA LEU A 61 10.15 12.95 -8.26
C LEU A 61 11.04 14.11 -8.72
N VAL A 62 10.58 14.82 -9.74
CA VAL A 62 11.20 16.06 -10.22
C VAL A 62 10.33 17.23 -9.78
N PHE A 63 10.93 18.18 -9.06
CA PHE A 63 10.27 19.41 -8.64
C PHE A 63 10.44 20.49 -9.71
N ASP A 64 9.39 20.71 -10.49
CA ASP A 64 9.36 21.69 -11.58
C ASP A 64 8.11 22.58 -11.49
N SER A 65 7.77 22.99 -10.26
CA SER A 65 6.53 23.68 -9.89
C SER A 65 6.10 24.89 -10.73
N LEU A 66 7.01 25.47 -11.53
CA LEU A 66 6.73 26.59 -12.41
C LEU A 66 6.14 26.19 -13.78
N GLN A 67 6.18 24.90 -14.15
CA GLN A 67 5.71 24.39 -15.45
C GLN A 67 4.20 24.46 -15.62
N HIS A 68 3.44 24.30 -14.53
CA HIS A 68 1.98 24.33 -14.55
C HIS A 68 1.47 25.28 -13.48
N GLN A 69 1.10 26.49 -13.90
CA GLN A 69 0.58 27.52 -13.02
C GLN A 69 -0.94 27.62 -13.14
N LYS A 70 -1.58 28.05 -12.05
CA LYS A 70 -3.03 28.29 -12.03
C LYS A 70 -3.40 29.47 -12.91
N THR A 71 -4.58 29.40 -13.53
CA THR A 71 -5.27 30.55 -14.12
C THR A 71 -6.49 30.84 -13.25
N GLY A 72 -6.49 31.97 -12.55
CA GLY A 72 -7.46 32.22 -11.48
C GLY A 72 -7.35 31.15 -10.39
N THR A 73 -8.46 30.47 -10.10
CA THR A 73 -8.53 29.39 -9.09
C THR A 73 -8.30 27.99 -9.67
N THR A 74 -8.09 27.86 -10.99
CA THR A 74 -8.05 26.56 -11.66
C THR A 74 -6.62 26.19 -12.08
N LEU A 75 -6.16 25.03 -11.63
CA LEU A 75 -4.99 24.34 -12.17
C LEU A 75 -5.42 23.40 -13.29
N LYS A 76 -4.90 23.59 -14.50
CA LYS A 76 -5.20 22.73 -15.65
C LYS A 76 -3.96 21.94 -16.05
N LEU A 77 -4.10 20.62 -16.15
CA LEU A 77 -3.03 19.70 -16.50
C LEU A 77 -3.42 18.90 -17.74
N SER A 78 -2.63 19.01 -18.81
CA SER A 78 -2.89 18.34 -20.08
C SER A 78 -2.61 16.84 -19.98
N ILE A 79 -3.49 16.04 -20.57
CA ILE A 79 -3.40 14.59 -20.68
C ILE A 79 -3.03 14.21 -22.12
N ALA A 80 -2.28 13.12 -22.30
CA ALA A 80 -1.72 12.72 -23.60
C ALA A 80 -2.78 12.45 -24.69
N ASN A 81 -4.02 12.13 -24.30
CA ASN A 81 -5.13 11.94 -25.23
C ASN A 81 -5.78 13.27 -25.69
N GLY A 82 -5.19 14.42 -25.36
CA GLY A 82 -5.69 15.75 -25.71
C GLY A 82 -6.71 16.32 -24.72
N SER A 83 -7.16 15.54 -23.73
CA SER A 83 -8.01 16.05 -22.65
C SER A 83 -7.19 16.79 -21.59
N ALA A 84 -7.86 17.30 -20.56
CA ALA A 84 -7.20 17.93 -19.42
C ALA A 84 -7.91 17.58 -18.11
N VAL A 85 -7.13 17.47 -17.04
CA VAL A 85 -7.64 17.47 -15.66
C VAL A 85 -7.63 18.91 -15.16
N SER A 86 -8.76 19.36 -14.62
CA SER A 86 -8.91 20.67 -14.00
C SER A 86 -9.17 20.50 -12.51
N LEU A 87 -8.35 21.15 -11.69
CA LEU A 87 -8.51 21.20 -10.24
C LEU A 87 -8.80 22.65 -9.84
N THR A 88 -9.94 22.88 -9.20
CA THR A 88 -10.40 24.22 -8.83
C THR A 88 -10.31 24.41 -7.34
N ASP A 89 -9.68 25.49 -6.91
CA ASP A 89 -9.66 25.90 -5.51
C ASP A 89 -11.03 26.41 -5.08
N ASN A 90 -11.33 26.28 -3.79
CA ASN A 90 -12.51 26.88 -3.18
C ASN A 90 -12.09 27.74 -1.97
N THR A 91 -13.01 28.53 -1.46
CA THR A 91 -12.78 29.42 -0.31
C THR A 91 -13.14 28.79 1.04
N GLY A 92 -13.70 27.59 1.07
CA GLY A 92 -14.30 27.01 2.27
C GLY A 92 -15.51 27.83 2.73
N THR A 93 -16.59 27.81 1.95
CA THR A 93 -17.83 28.55 2.29
C THR A 93 -18.99 27.56 2.26
N PRO A 94 -19.78 27.47 3.35
CA PRO A 94 -19.83 28.37 4.51
C PRO A 94 -18.77 28.13 5.60
N HIS A 95 -18.03 27.03 5.53
CA HIS A 95 -17.10 26.57 6.56
C HIS A 95 -15.67 26.55 6.03
N ASP A 96 -14.72 27.19 6.72
CA ASP A 96 -13.34 27.26 6.25
C ASP A 96 -12.64 25.88 6.31
N GLU A 97 -13.21 24.96 7.06
CA GLU A 97 -12.90 23.53 7.07
C GLU A 97 -13.01 22.89 5.68
N ASP A 98 -13.88 23.42 4.81
CA ASP A 98 -14.08 22.94 3.43
C ASP A 98 -13.05 23.51 2.44
N ARG A 99 -12.11 24.37 2.92
CA ARG A 99 -11.16 25.06 2.05
C ARG A 99 -10.21 24.08 1.36
N VAL A 100 -10.14 24.18 0.04
CA VAL A 100 -9.24 23.39 -0.81
C VAL A 100 -8.36 24.31 -1.65
N THR A 101 -7.04 24.11 -1.59
CA THR A 101 -6.07 24.77 -2.47
C THR A 101 -5.17 23.75 -3.15
N ASN A 102 -5.09 23.82 -4.48
CA ASN A 102 -4.28 22.93 -5.30
C ASN A 102 -3.02 23.65 -5.78
N LYS A 103 -1.89 22.97 -5.70
CA LYS A 103 -0.59 23.47 -6.16
C LYS A 103 0.16 22.35 -6.90
N TYR A 104 0.45 22.57 -8.17
CA TYR A 104 1.39 21.71 -8.88
C TYR A 104 2.79 21.83 -8.24
N ILE A 105 3.40 20.71 -7.88
CA ILE A 105 4.72 20.71 -7.25
C ILE A 105 5.79 20.00 -8.07
N GLY A 106 5.38 19.13 -8.99
CA GLY A 106 6.32 18.31 -9.73
C GLY A 106 5.69 17.14 -10.46
N GLN A 107 6.54 16.23 -10.90
CA GLN A 107 6.16 15.04 -11.63
C GLN A 107 6.92 13.82 -11.13
N ASP A 108 6.22 12.69 -11.03
CA ASP A 108 6.86 11.39 -10.89
C ASP A 108 7.17 10.86 -12.28
N THR A 109 8.46 10.85 -12.62
CA THR A 109 8.94 10.45 -13.94
C THR A 109 8.93 8.95 -14.14
N VAL A 110 8.99 8.15 -13.07
CA VAL A 110 8.96 6.69 -13.13
C VAL A 110 7.53 6.22 -13.39
N LEU A 111 6.55 6.83 -12.70
CA LEU A 111 5.14 6.51 -12.87
C LEU A 111 4.47 7.27 -14.02
N ASN A 112 5.16 8.25 -14.61
CA ASN A 112 4.63 9.17 -15.60
C ASN A 112 3.35 9.88 -15.11
N ARG A 113 3.46 10.51 -13.94
CA ARG A 113 2.35 11.20 -13.26
C ARG A 113 2.69 12.63 -12.89
N TYR A 114 1.69 13.52 -12.91
CA TYR A 114 1.80 14.80 -12.22
C TYR A 114 1.63 14.60 -10.72
N VAL A 115 2.27 15.46 -9.93
CA VAL A 115 2.12 15.52 -8.47
C VAL A 115 1.61 16.91 -8.09
N VAL A 116 0.44 16.92 -7.46
CA VAL A 116 -0.21 18.13 -6.96
C VAL A 116 -0.33 18.02 -5.45
N GLU A 117 0.19 19.02 -4.74
CA GLU A 117 -0.14 19.22 -3.33
C GLU A 117 -1.55 19.81 -3.24
N GLN A 118 -2.43 19.15 -2.50
CA GLN A 118 -3.72 19.68 -2.13
C GLN A 118 -3.72 20.00 -0.64
N LYS A 119 -3.78 21.30 -0.33
CA LYS A 119 -3.94 21.80 1.03
C LYS A 119 -5.41 21.83 1.39
N LEU A 120 -5.71 21.32 2.57
CA LEU A 120 -7.02 21.28 3.18
C LEU A 120 -6.97 22.11 4.48
N TYR A 121 -8.08 22.18 5.21
CA TYR A 121 -8.05 22.65 6.59
C TYR A 121 -7.21 21.71 7.46
N GLU A 122 -6.19 22.28 8.12
CA GLU A 122 -5.22 21.61 9.02
C GLU A 122 -4.47 20.39 8.46
N SER A 123 -4.62 20.09 7.16
CA SER A 123 -4.03 18.93 6.55
C SER A 123 -3.61 19.20 5.11
N ARG A 124 -2.86 18.26 4.56
CA ARG A 124 -2.50 18.24 3.14
C ARG A 124 -2.50 16.81 2.66
N ARG A 125 -2.73 16.64 1.37
CA ARG A 125 -2.59 15.36 0.66
C ARG A 125 -1.98 15.61 -0.71
N TYR A 126 -1.58 14.54 -1.38
CA TYR A 126 -0.95 14.60 -2.68
C TYR A 126 -1.79 13.84 -3.69
N LEU A 127 -2.09 14.51 -4.80
CA LEU A 127 -2.81 13.92 -5.92
C LEU A 127 -1.78 13.47 -6.96
N LEU A 128 -1.88 12.21 -7.36
CA LEU A 128 -1.09 11.65 -8.45
C LEU A 128 -1.99 11.47 -9.66
N ILE A 129 -1.69 12.21 -10.72
CA ILE A 129 -2.52 12.24 -11.94
C ILE A 129 -1.76 11.58 -13.06
N ASP A 130 -2.27 10.46 -13.56
CA ASP A 130 -1.70 9.76 -14.70
C ASP A 130 -1.73 10.62 -15.96
N LYS A 131 -0.57 10.84 -16.59
CA LYS A 131 -0.47 11.73 -17.75
C LYS A 131 -1.09 11.14 -19.03
N LYS A 132 -1.39 9.85 -19.07
CA LYS A 132 -2.01 9.18 -20.23
C LYS A 132 -3.52 9.11 -20.09
N SER A 133 -4.03 8.69 -18.93
CA SER A 133 -5.47 8.49 -18.71
C SER A 133 -6.16 9.65 -18.00
N GLY A 134 -5.43 10.48 -17.25
CA GLY A 134 -6.00 11.46 -16.33
C GLY A 134 -6.54 10.85 -15.04
N SER A 135 -6.33 9.54 -14.81
CA SER A 135 -6.72 8.86 -13.58
C SER A 135 -6.01 9.49 -12.38
N LEU A 136 -6.77 9.68 -11.30
CA LEU A 136 -6.29 10.35 -10.09
C LEU A 136 -6.23 9.34 -8.95
N ASP A 137 -5.09 9.27 -8.29
CA ASP A 137 -4.91 8.61 -7.00
C ASP A 137 -4.55 9.65 -5.92
N THR A 138 -4.83 9.33 -4.66
CA THR A 138 -4.57 10.22 -3.52
C THR A 138 -3.65 9.55 -2.51
N LEU A 139 -2.64 10.30 -2.03
CA LEU A 139 -1.70 9.88 -1.00
C LEU A 139 -1.71 10.87 0.18
N PRO A 140 -1.59 10.38 1.43
CA PRO A 140 -1.52 11.25 2.61
C PRO A 140 -0.17 11.99 2.72
N GLY A 141 0.88 11.46 2.10
CA GLY A 141 2.24 12.04 2.12
C GLY A 141 2.83 12.19 0.72
N LEU A 142 3.98 12.87 0.65
CA LEU A 142 4.69 13.08 -0.61
C LEU A 142 5.15 11.72 -1.18
N PRO A 143 4.89 11.40 -2.46
CA PRO A 143 5.28 10.12 -3.04
C PRO A 143 6.80 9.95 -3.10
N TYR A 144 7.24 8.72 -2.87
CA TYR A 144 8.61 8.28 -3.08
C TYR A 144 8.60 6.90 -3.74
N SER A 145 8.59 6.90 -5.07
CA SER A 145 8.48 5.69 -5.88
C SER A 145 9.76 4.87 -5.87
N SER A 146 9.63 3.55 -5.89
CA SER A 146 10.72 2.60 -6.10
C SER A 146 11.35 2.81 -7.49
N PRO A 147 12.62 2.42 -7.68
CA PRO A 147 13.31 2.57 -8.97
C PRO A 147 12.58 1.94 -10.16
N ASP A 148 11.83 0.86 -9.96
CA ASP A 148 11.04 0.19 -11.00
C ASP A 148 9.59 0.67 -11.12
N GLY A 149 9.17 1.63 -10.27
CA GLY A 149 7.81 2.18 -10.26
C GLY A 149 6.72 1.23 -9.76
N LYS A 150 7.08 0.09 -9.15
CA LYS A 150 6.07 -0.87 -8.67
C LYS A 150 5.61 -0.62 -7.25
N VAL A 151 6.34 0.18 -6.47
CA VAL A 151 6.01 0.50 -5.10
C VAL A 151 6.12 2.01 -4.88
N ILE A 152 5.20 2.57 -4.10
CA ILE A 152 5.28 3.93 -3.60
C ILE A 152 5.34 3.89 -2.09
N PHE A 153 6.34 4.55 -1.52
CA PHE A 153 6.37 4.90 -0.12
C PHE A 153 5.87 6.34 0.06
N CYS A 154 5.09 6.59 1.11
CA CYS A 154 4.91 7.94 1.63
C CYS A 154 4.71 7.91 3.14
N SER A 155 5.00 9.02 3.81
CA SER A 155 4.74 9.17 5.23
C SER A 155 4.14 10.53 5.55
N VAL A 156 3.37 10.61 6.64
CA VAL A 156 2.80 11.85 7.15
C VAL A 156 3.00 11.92 8.66
N TYR A 157 3.35 13.11 9.16
CA TYR A 157 3.40 13.38 10.59
C TYR A 157 1.96 13.57 11.09
N ASN A 158 1.57 12.84 12.12
CA ASN A 158 0.24 12.85 12.68
C ASN A 158 0.27 13.31 14.15
N PRO A 159 -0.12 14.56 14.44
CA PRO A 159 -0.21 15.08 15.81
C PRO A 159 -1.48 14.65 16.55
N TYR A 160 -2.41 13.96 15.90
CA TYR A 160 -3.75 13.64 16.42
C TYR A 160 -4.02 12.13 16.37
N GLU A 161 -3.04 11.33 16.79
CA GLU A 161 -3.21 9.88 16.85
C GLU A 161 -4.28 9.46 17.88
N GLU A 162 -5.09 8.47 17.52
CA GLU A 162 -6.24 8.01 18.32
C GLU A 162 -6.03 6.61 18.91
N TYR A 163 -4.99 5.88 18.49
CA TYR A 163 -4.68 4.57 19.07
C TYR A 163 -4.19 4.69 20.52
N ALA A 164 -4.91 4.03 21.44
CA ALA A 164 -4.59 4.06 22.88
C ALA A 164 -3.16 3.60 23.22
N ASN A 165 -2.61 2.65 22.47
CA ASN A 165 -1.25 2.12 22.65
C ASN A 165 -0.18 2.88 21.83
N MET A 166 -0.57 3.90 21.08
CA MET A 166 0.35 4.72 20.31
C MET A 166 -0.09 6.19 20.41
N PRO A 167 0.19 6.87 21.54
CA PRO A 167 -0.23 8.24 21.72
C PRO A 167 0.45 9.16 20.68
N PRO A 168 -0.16 10.31 20.34
CA PRO A 168 0.47 11.27 19.46
C PRO A 168 1.77 11.85 20.04
N PRO A 169 2.64 12.41 19.19
CA PRO A 169 2.54 12.36 17.74
C PRO A 169 3.13 11.05 17.18
N THR A 170 2.72 10.72 15.97
CA THR A 170 3.19 9.56 15.22
C THR A 170 3.66 9.98 13.83
N GLN A 171 4.46 9.11 13.21
CA GLN A 171 4.75 9.16 11.80
C GLN A 171 4.02 7.99 11.14
N ASP A 172 2.94 8.28 10.44
CA ASP A 172 2.23 7.26 9.68
C ASP A 172 3.02 6.91 8.42
N ILE A 173 3.23 5.62 8.21
CA ILE A 173 3.97 5.08 7.07
C ILE A 173 3.02 4.26 6.21
N TYR A 174 3.01 4.58 4.92
CA TYR A 174 2.19 3.91 3.92
C TYR A 174 3.04 3.35 2.78
N PHE A 175 2.69 2.15 2.34
CA PHE A 175 3.20 1.57 1.11
C PHE A 175 2.04 1.22 0.19
N TYR A 176 2.21 1.54 -1.09
CA TYR A 176 1.28 1.20 -2.16
C TYR A 176 2.00 0.39 -3.21
N HIS A 177 1.38 -0.69 -3.67
CA HIS A 177 1.81 -1.40 -4.87
C HIS A 177 1.10 -0.81 -6.08
N VAL A 178 1.82 -0.61 -7.18
CA VAL A 178 1.29 -0.11 -8.45
C VAL A 178 0.96 -1.30 -9.34
N ASN A 179 -0.33 -1.55 -9.56
CA ASN A 179 -0.80 -2.63 -10.43
C ASN A 179 -1.57 -2.04 -11.61
N ASN A 180 -1.03 -2.18 -12.83
CA ASN A 180 -1.63 -1.63 -14.06
C ASN A 180 -1.99 -0.14 -13.95
N GLY A 181 -1.14 0.64 -13.29
CA GLY A 181 -1.38 2.07 -13.08
C GLY A 181 -2.45 2.38 -12.04
N VAL A 182 -2.86 1.42 -11.20
CA VAL A 182 -3.74 1.63 -10.05
C VAL A 182 -2.95 1.43 -8.76
N LEU A 183 -3.15 2.30 -7.78
CA LEU A 183 -2.51 2.16 -6.47
C LEU A 183 -3.32 1.25 -5.55
N GLN A 184 -2.67 0.21 -5.05
CA GLN A 184 -3.21 -0.67 -4.02
C GLN A 184 -2.41 -0.47 -2.73
N LYS A 185 -3.05 0.01 -1.67
CA LYS A 185 -2.41 0.10 -0.35
C LYS A 185 -2.06 -1.31 0.14
N ILE A 186 -0.79 -1.55 0.45
CA ILE A 186 -0.28 -2.83 0.98
C ILE A 186 0.20 -2.72 2.42
N HIS A 187 0.42 -1.50 2.91
CA HIS A 187 0.77 -1.20 4.29
C HIS A 187 0.31 0.20 4.67
N GLY A 188 -0.06 0.40 5.93
CA GLY A 188 -0.48 1.69 6.48
C GLY A 188 -0.61 1.57 7.99
N GLN A 189 0.38 2.08 8.73
CA GLN A 189 0.41 2.02 10.19
C GLN A 189 1.13 3.24 10.77
N PRO A 190 0.76 3.68 11.98
CA PRO A 190 1.50 4.70 12.71
C PRO A 190 2.77 4.12 13.34
N TYR A 191 3.78 4.98 13.50
CA TYR A 191 5.06 4.62 14.10
C TYR A 191 5.60 5.73 15.01
N LYS A 192 6.30 5.33 16.07
CA LYS A 192 7.24 6.18 16.83
C LYS A 192 8.62 6.20 16.14
N MET A 193 8.60 6.53 14.85
CA MET A 193 9.78 6.57 13.99
C MET A 193 9.71 7.80 13.09
N PHE A 194 10.31 8.90 13.53
CA PHE A 194 10.27 10.17 12.79
C PHE A 194 11.35 10.16 11.71
N ILE A 195 10.92 9.95 10.47
CA ILE A 195 11.83 9.69 9.35
C ILE A 195 12.61 10.96 9.00
N ALA A 196 13.92 10.91 9.22
CA ALA A 196 14.84 11.96 8.83
C ALA A 196 15.27 11.81 7.37
N GLU A 197 15.63 10.59 6.96
CA GLU A 197 16.02 10.28 5.59
C GLU A 197 15.55 8.89 5.16
N ARG A 198 15.51 8.69 3.85
CA ARG A 198 15.08 7.43 3.24
C ARG A 198 15.81 7.18 1.93
N VAL A 199 16.04 5.91 1.61
CA VAL A 199 16.61 5.49 0.33
C VAL A 199 16.12 4.09 -0.05
N TRP A 200 15.85 3.89 -1.34
CA TRP A 200 15.60 2.57 -1.90
C TRP A 200 16.91 1.77 -2.07
N SER A 201 16.97 0.58 -1.48
CA SER A 201 17.97 -0.44 -1.77
C SER A 201 17.36 -1.47 -2.72
N GLY A 202 17.58 -1.30 -4.02
CA GLY A 202 16.81 -2.01 -5.05
C GLY A 202 15.34 -1.59 -5.08
N SER A 203 14.46 -2.43 -5.64
CA SER A 203 13.04 -2.07 -5.86
C SER A 203 12.07 -2.56 -4.77
N GLN A 204 12.55 -3.37 -3.84
CA GLN A 204 11.70 -4.04 -2.83
C GLN A 204 12.09 -3.72 -1.39
N THR A 205 13.15 -2.95 -1.17
CA THR A 205 13.61 -2.62 0.18
C THR A 205 13.80 -1.12 0.31
N LEU A 206 13.04 -0.50 1.21
CA LEU A 206 13.25 0.89 1.62
C LEU A 206 14.05 0.88 2.93
N LEU A 207 15.19 1.57 2.94
CA LEU A 207 15.94 1.86 4.15
C LEU A 207 15.57 3.26 4.63
N VAL A 208 15.36 3.39 5.94
CA VAL A 208 15.09 4.69 6.58
C VAL A 208 16.10 4.95 7.68
N ARG A 209 16.49 6.21 7.82
CA ARG A 209 17.17 6.76 8.99
C ARG A 209 16.15 7.60 9.75
N TYR A 210 15.96 7.34 11.03
CA TYR A 210 14.87 7.94 11.80
C TYR A 210 15.30 8.31 13.21
N ASP A 211 14.58 9.27 13.79
CA ASP A 211 14.64 9.61 15.21
C ASP A 211 13.58 8.80 15.96
N PRO A 212 13.95 8.00 16.99
CA PRO A 212 12.97 7.34 17.84
C PRO A 212 12.24 8.31 18.78
N ASN A 213 12.76 9.51 18.98
CA ASN A 213 12.19 10.54 19.83
C ASN A 213 11.58 11.65 18.98
N ASP A 214 10.45 12.19 19.40
CA ASP A 214 9.82 13.37 18.76
C ASP A 214 10.34 14.70 19.34
N GLU A 215 11.12 14.65 20.42
CA GLU A 215 11.49 15.86 21.14
C GLU A 215 12.71 16.55 20.50
N PRO A 216 12.56 17.80 20.00
CA PRO A 216 13.62 18.49 19.28
C PRO A 216 14.83 18.89 20.15
N ASP A 217 14.67 18.88 21.49
CA ASP A 217 15.63 19.41 22.46
C ASP A 217 16.25 18.37 23.41
N GLN A 218 15.93 17.08 23.26
CA GLN A 218 16.68 16.05 23.97
C GLN A 218 17.91 15.64 23.18
N ASP A 219 19.01 15.45 23.90
CA ASP A 219 20.30 15.02 23.37
C ASP A 219 20.09 13.90 22.33
N LYS A 220 20.37 14.20 21.05
CA LYS A 220 20.09 13.37 19.85
C LYS A 220 20.97 12.12 19.83
N THR A 221 20.81 11.29 20.85
CA THR A 221 21.60 10.10 21.11
C THR A 221 21.13 8.97 20.19
N GLY A 222 21.55 9.08 18.93
CA GLY A 222 21.60 7.98 17.97
C GLY A 222 20.38 7.88 17.07
N LEU A 223 20.47 8.48 15.88
CA LEU A 223 19.60 8.10 14.77
C LEU A 223 19.65 6.59 14.58
N ARG A 224 18.48 5.98 14.39
CA ARG A 224 18.32 4.55 14.17
C ARG A 224 18.03 4.28 12.71
N TYR A 225 18.16 3.01 12.33
CA TYR A 225 17.99 2.58 10.95
C TYR A 225 17.04 1.39 10.90
N ALA A 226 16.11 1.43 9.96
CA ALA A 226 15.16 0.34 9.73
C ALA A 226 15.06 0.04 8.23
N SER A 227 14.68 -1.19 7.93
CA SER A 227 14.42 -1.69 6.60
C SER A 227 12.95 -2.10 6.49
N PHE A 228 12.28 -1.65 5.44
CA PHE A 228 10.94 -2.09 5.06
C PHE A 228 11.04 -2.91 3.77
N ASN A 229 10.79 -4.21 3.89
CA ASN A 229 10.90 -5.17 2.80
C ASN A 229 9.51 -5.51 2.25
N ILE A 230 9.28 -5.29 0.96
CA ILE A 230 8.04 -5.63 0.28
C ILE A 230 8.12 -7.09 -0.17
N VAL A 231 7.28 -7.93 0.42
CA VAL A 231 7.29 -9.38 0.20
C VAL A 231 6.02 -9.81 -0.52
N SER A 232 6.17 -10.62 -1.57
CA SER A 232 5.05 -11.30 -2.23
C SER A 232 4.69 -12.58 -1.48
N ARG A 233 3.42 -12.77 -1.13
CA ARG A 233 2.94 -13.99 -0.44
C ARG A 233 3.15 -15.27 -1.26
N LYS A 234 3.15 -15.16 -2.60
CA LYS A 234 3.46 -16.29 -3.49
C LYS A 234 4.94 -16.67 -3.48
N ALA A 235 5.83 -15.72 -3.19
CA ALA A 235 7.26 -16.00 -3.11
C ALA A 235 7.60 -16.70 -1.78
N GLU A 236 6.99 -16.26 -0.67
CA GLU A 236 7.25 -16.83 0.65
C GLU A 236 6.78 -18.29 0.77
N SER A 237 5.58 -18.61 0.27
CA SER A 237 5.09 -20.00 0.20
C SER A 237 5.98 -20.92 -0.63
N LYS A 238 6.75 -20.40 -1.61
CA LYS A 238 7.74 -21.20 -2.35
C LYS A 238 9.01 -21.46 -1.55
N VAL A 239 9.42 -20.54 -0.69
CA VAL A 239 10.62 -20.71 0.16
C VAL A 239 10.36 -21.71 1.27
N GLU A 240 9.18 -21.65 1.92
CA GLU A 240 8.78 -22.66 2.92
C GLU A 240 8.73 -24.07 2.30
N ASN A 241 8.24 -24.20 1.07
CA ASN A 241 8.20 -25.47 0.35
C ASN A 241 9.57 -25.93 -0.19
N ALA A 242 10.54 -25.03 -0.36
CA ALA A 242 11.90 -25.36 -0.81
C ALA A 242 12.85 -25.70 0.35
N ALA A 243 12.50 -25.33 1.59
CA ALA A 243 13.30 -25.58 2.79
C ALA A 243 13.13 -26.99 3.39
N THR A 244 12.52 -27.95 2.67
CA THR A 244 12.50 -29.36 3.08
C THR A 244 13.38 -30.22 2.15
N PRO A 245 14.67 -30.42 2.46
CA PRO A 245 15.44 -31.49 1.84
C PRO A 245 14.95 -32.82 2.41
N GLY A 246 14.25 -33.61 1.59
CA GLY A 246 14.07 -35.04 1.80
C GLY A 246 12.87 -35.46 2.64
N ASN A 247 11.65 -35.31 2.11
CA ASN A 247 10.53 -36.13 2.58
C ASN A 247 10.61 -37.52 1.92
N LYS A 248 11.57 -38.35 2.36
CA LYS A 248 11.43 -39.80 2.26
C LYS A 248 10.59 -40.23 3.46
N GLY A 249 9.36 -40.67 3.18
CA GLY A 249 8.42 -41.37 4.05
C GLY A 249 8.70 -41.29 5.55
N PHE A 250 8.03 -40.36 6.24
CA PHE A 250 7.91 -40.40 7.69
C PHE A 250 7.00 -41.59 8.08
N ASP A 251 7.61 -42.68 8.54
CA ASP A 251 6.91 -43.82 9.13
C ASP A 251 6.56 -43.48 10.59
N ALA A 252 5.31 -43.06 10.81
CA ALA A 252 4.80 -42.66 12.11
C ALA A 252 4.70 -43.82 13.14
N THR A 253 5.11 -45.05 12.79
CA THR A 253 5.03 -46.20 13.71
C THR A 253 6.33 -46.50 14.48
N LYS A 254 7.40 -45.74 14.26
CA LYS A 254 8.73 -46.04 14.85
C LYS A 254 9.36 -44.97 15.72
N TRP A 255 8.60 -44.01 16.24
CA TRP A 255 9.13 -43.03 17.19
C TRP A 255 8.31 -43.01 18.49
N ALA A 256 8.76 -43.81 19.45
CA ALA A 256 8.50 -43.58 20.87
C ALA A 256 9.76 -42.92 21.45
N GLY A 257 9.90 -41.61 21.22
CA GLY A 257 10.92 -40.79 21.84
C GLY A 257 10.27 -39.89 22.87
N SER A 258 10.59 -40.09 24.16
CA SER A 258 10.28 -39.15 25.23
C SER A 258 11.20 -37.93 25.11
N TYR A 259 10.63 -36.73 25.18
CA TYR A 259 11.40 -35.50 25.35
C TYR A 259 11.16 -34.95 26.76
N GLU A 260 12.25 -34.58 27.43
CA GLU A 260 12.21 -33.83 28.68
C GLU A 260 12.33 -32.35 28.34
N ILE A 261 11.40 -31.54 28.85
CA ILE A 261 11.50 -30.08 28.83
C ILE A 261 12.10 -29.69 30.17
N SER A 262 13.35 -29.24 30.17
CA SER A 262 13.95 -28.57 31.33
C SER A 262 13.52 -27.12 31.32
N VAL A 263 12.70 -26.74 32.29
CA VAL A 263 12.46 -25.34 32.65
C VAL A 263 13.29 -25.09 33.89
N ASP A 264 14.17 -24.09 33.84
CA ASP A 264 14.96 -23.70 35.00
C ASP A 264 14.00 -23.22 36.12
N GLY A 265 13.97 -23.98 37.21
CA GLY A 265 13.37 -23.59 38.48
C GLY A 265 11.96 -24.11 38.75
N GLU A 266 11.91 -25.23 39.48
CA GLU A 266 10.82 -25.76 40.32
C GLU A 266 9.70 -26.63 39.69
N GLU A 267 9.62 -27.85 40.24
CA GLU A 267 8.63 -28.95 40.23
C GLU A 267 7.89 -29.34 38.92
N THR A 268 8.29 -30.50 38.41
CA THR A 268 7.62 -31.24 37.33
C THR A 268 6.30 -31.85 37.79
N THR A 269 5.18 -31.47 37.16
CA THR A 269 3.95 -32.26 37.12
C THR A 269 3.77 -32.89 35.73
N THR A 270 3.63 -34.21 35.68
CA THR A 270 3.44 -34.96 34.44
C THR A 270 1.96 -34.92 34.03
N GLY A 271 1.67 -34.29 32.88
CA GLY A 271 0.35 -34.30 32.25
C GLY A 271 0.45 -34.74 30.80
N THR A 272 -0.20 -35.85 30.45
CA THR A 272 -0.38 -36.29 29.06
C THR A 272 -1.49 -35.48 28.39
N SER A 273 -1.17 -34.72 27.34
CA SER A 273 -2.16 -34.14 26.43
C SER A 273 -2.10 -34.87 25.08
N SER A 274 -3.24 -35.42 24.65
CA SER A 274 -3.40 -36.03 23.33
C SER A 274 -4.19 -35.09 22.44
N ILE A 275 -3.57 -34.61 21.36
CA ILE A 275 -4.24 -33.84 20.29
C ILE A 275 -4.69 -34.84 19.22
N SER A 276 -6.00 -34.99 19.04
CA SER A 276 -6.59 -35.78 17.95
C SER A 276 -7.12 -34.85 16.84
N TYR A 277 -6.59 -35.01 15.62
CA TYR A 277 -7.10 -34.36 14.42
C TYR A 277 -8.21 -35.22 13.80
N ILE A 278 -9.43 -34.68 13.73
CA ILE A 278 -10.53 -35.27 12.96
C ILE A 278 -10.39 -34.81 11.51
N LYS A 279 -10.07 -35.75 10.61
CA LYS A 279 -10.09 -35.56 9.17
C LYS A 279 -11.52 -35.78 8.67
N GLY A 280 -12.31 -34.71 8.58
CA GLY A 280 -13.65 -34.75 7.99
C GLY A 280 -13.56 -34.86 6.47
N GLY A 281 -14.09 -35.96 5.92
CA GLY A 281 -14.21 -36.21 4.48
C GLY A 281 -15.65 -36.44 4.07
N LYS A 282 -15.95 -35.94 2.86
CA LYS A 282 -17.15 -36.08 2.00
C LYS A 282 -18.46 -35.48 2.50
#